data_AF-A0A3Z2LD20-F1
#
_entry.id   AF-A0A3Z2LD20-F1
#
_cell.length_a   1.000
_cell.length_b   1.000
_cell.length_c   1.000
_cell.angle_alpha   90.00
_cell.angle_beta   90.00
_cell.angle_gamma   90.00
#
_symmetry.space_group_name_H-M   'P 1'
#
loop_
_entity.id
_entity.type
_entity.pdbx_description
1 polymer ?
#
loop_
_entity_poly.entity_id
_entity_poly.type
_entity_poly.pdbx_seq_one_letter_code
_entity_poly.pdbx_strand_id
1 'polypeptide(L)'
;MPVTLSFGNRHNYEVNASRLARLMSPNKEEALYMGLWDRFKDYFRTHKKREVLEVLYTLIHGCERENQAELNVDTIGMEKIYAFAQLKQYANPSQQDRFVMRFDVSQTQVLFEIDGRVIDKCNLHRILNVSENCIFKVMEEDEEELFFKACIKYGEKIACYPELLENFAFDLRQKVNEDDEIRDEVYKLMRSGENRKMACVEWNGTLTEDEKNKLRCLQMGSFEISTQFCKIGYWELEGEVLFDMVHPTLIYLLHGYIPSLSCDFTEANTMLFSDALNKDYEEYQNNKREIDAILRRIYRSHNNTLFISKNSGCRNMLL
;
A
#
# COMPACT_ATOMS: atom_id res chain seq x y z
N MET A 1 18.79 -24.84 -33.42
CA MET A 1 17.53 -25.54 -33.76
C MET A 1 16.68 -25.66 -32.50
N PRO A 2 15.40 -25.28 -32.53
CA PRO A 2 14.47 -25.57 -31.43
C PRO A 2 14.16 -27.07 -31.38
N VAL A 3 14.04 -27.60 -30.17
CA VAL A 3 13.69 -28.99 -29.87
C VAL A 3 12.29 -28.99 -29.29
N THR A 4 11.42 -29.85 -29.80
CA THR A 4 10.04 -29.97 -29.31
C THR A 4 9.98 -31.00 -28.19
N LEU A 5 9.61 -30.57 -26.98
CA LEU A 5 9.42 -31.45 -25.82
C LEU A 5 7.94 -31.79 -25.67
N SER A 6 7.62 -33.07 -25.49
CA SER A 6 6.27 -33.58 -25.22
C SER A 6 6.29 -34.31 -23.89
N PHE A 7 5.48 -33.85 -22.92
CA PHE A 7 5.46 -34.38 -21.55
C PHE A 7 4.22 -35.25 -21.26
N GLY A 8 3.67 -35.91 -22.29
CA GLY A 8 2.52 -36.82 -22.15
C GLY A 8 1.17 -36.14 -21.91
N ASN A 9 1.17 -34.87 -21.49
CA ASN A 9 0.09 -33.93 -21.75
C ASN A 9 0.14 -33.57 -23.25
N ARG A 10 -1.01 -33.44 -23.92
CA ARG A 10 -1.11 -33.24 -25.39
C ARG A 10 -0.62 -31.86 -25.86
N HIS A 11 0.40 -31.29 -25.23
CA HIS A 11 0.98 -29.98 -25.50
C HIS A 11 2.46 -30.16 -25.85
N ASN A 12 2.82 -29.62 -27.00
CA ASN A 12 4.18 -29.63 -27.50
C ASN A 12 4.83 -28.28 -27.17
N TYR A 13 5.96 -28.32 -26.46
CA TYR A 13 6.71 -27.13 -26.08
C TYR A 13 7.92 -26.99 -26.99
N GLU A 14 7.99 -25.93 -27.78
CA GLU A 14 9.21 -25.59 -28.50
C GLU A 14 10.22 -24.94 -27.55
N VAL A 15 11.38 -25.61 -27.41
CA VAL A 15 12.44 -25.23 -26.49
C VAL A 15 13.72 -25.02 -27.30
N ASN A 16 14.26 -23.80 -27.29
CA ASN A 16 15.54 -23.54 -27.93
C ASN A 16 16.71 -24.12 -27.10
N ALA A 17 17.88 -24.27 -27.73
CA ALA A 17 19.06 -24.87 -27.10
C ALA A 17 19.46 -24.20 -25.76
N SER A 18 19.33 -22.87 -25.67
CA SER A 18 19.61 -22.13 -24.42
C SER A 18 18.65 -22.49 -23.29
N ARG A 19 17.37 -22.71 -23.60
CA ARG A 19 16.33 -23.03 -22.63
C ARG A 19 16.41 -24.51 -22.20
N LEU A 20 16.87 -25.38 -23.10
CA LEU A 20 17.15 -26.79 -22.84
C LEU A 20 18.37 -26.97 -21.93
N ALA A 21 19.45 -26.21 -22.18
CA ALA A 21 20.63 -26.20 -21.30
C ALA A 21 20.32 -25.71 -19.87
N ARG A 22 19.38 -24.78 -19.71
CA ARG A 22 18.97 -24.27 -18.39
C ARG A 22 18.00 -25.19 -17.65
N LEU A 23 17.10 -25.88 -18.35
CA LEU A 23 16.28 -26.95 -17.76
C LEU A 23 17.14 -28.09 -17.20
N MET A 24 18.33 -28.29 -17.78
CA MET A 24 19.34 -29.25 -17.35
C MET A 24 20.33 -28.64 -16.34
N SER A 25 20.18 -27.36 -15.96
CA SER A 25 21.03 -26.72 -14.95
C SER A 25 20.69 -27.30 -13.57
N PRO A 26 21.69 -27.64 -12.75
CA PRO A 26 21.48 -28.05 -11.37
C PRO A 26 20.98 -26.89 -10.49
N ASN A 27 21.10 -25.64 -10.94
CA ASN A 27 20.60 -24.46 -10.23
C ASN A 27 19.13 -24.16 -10.63
N LYS A 28 18.20 -24.70 -9.83
CA LYS A 28 16.74 -24.57 -10.04
C LYS A 28 16.26 -23.12 -9.99
N GLU A 29 16.91 -22.29 -9.19
CA GLU A 29 16.59 -20.87 -9.02
C GLU A 29 16.95 -20.08 -10.27
N GLU A 30 18.15 -20.30 -10.80
CA GLU A 30 18.61 -19.70 -12.05
C GLU A 30 17.75 -20.09 -13.25
N ALA A 31 17.28 -21.34 -13.28
CA ALA A 31 16.38 -21.82 -14.32
C ALA A 31 15.00 -21.12 -14.30
N LEU A 32 14.51 -20.74 -13.11
CA LEU A 32 13.16 -20.17 -12.94
C LEU A 32 13.08 -18.72 -13.48
N TYR A 33 13.99 -17.84 -13.05
CA TYR A 33 14.01 -16.45 -13.53
C TYR A 33 14.44 -16.34 -14.99
N MET A 34 15.42 -17.13 -15.43
CA MET A 34 15.84 -17.13 -16.84
C MET A 34 14.75 -17.70 -17.77
N GLY A 35 13.90 -18.59 -17.26
CA GLY A 35 12.73 -19.10 -17.98
C GLY A 35 11.64 -18.03 -18.20
N LEU A 36 11.47 -17.13 -17.23
CA LEU A 36 10.59 -15.95 -17.35
C LEU A 36 11.19 -14.91 -18.31
N TRP A 37 12.49 -14.62 -18.19
CA TRP A 37 13.20 -13.75 -19.12
C TRP A 37 13.05 -14.21 -20.57
N ASP A 38 13.30 -15.48 -20.87
CA ASP A 38 13.18 -16.01 -22.24
C ASP A 38 11.77 -15.85 -22.83
N ARG A 39 10.73 -15.82 -21.99
CA ARG A 39 9.33 -15.68 -22.41
C ARG A 39 8.98 -14.23 -22.75
N PHE A 40 9.56 -13.27 -22.04
CA PHE A 40 9.11 -11.86 -22.08
C PHE A 40 10.19 -10.86 -22.51
N LYS A 41 11.41 -11.31 -22.82
CA LYS A 41 12.53 -10.47 -23.26
C LYS A 41 12.17 -9.48 -24.37
N ASP A 42 11.25 -9.84 -25.26
CA ASP A 42 10.85 -9.05 -26.43
C ASP A 42 9.96 -7.85 -26.05
N TYR A 43 9.48 -7.79 -24.79
CA TYR A 43 8.68 -6.67 -24.28
C TYR A 43 9.54 -5.49 -23.84
N PHE A 44 10.83 -5.73 -23.61
CA PHE A 44 11.77 -4.74 -23.07
C PHE A 44 12.58 -4.05 -24.16
N ARG A 45 13.06 -2.84 -23.85
CA ARG A 45 13.98 -2.11 -24.73
C ARG A 45 15.33 -2.83 -24.80
N THR A 46 15.95 -2.84 -25.97
CA THR A 46 17.21 -3.56 -26.25
C THR A 46 18.38 -3.19 -25.33
N HIS A 47 18.37 -1.99 -24.73
CA HIS A 47 19.43 -1.49 -23.84
C HIS A 47 19.14 -1.67 -22.34
N LYS A 48 18.08 -2.40 -21.96
CA LYS A 48 17.68 -2.61 -20.55
C LYS A 48 17.81 -4.04 -20.04
N LYS A 49 18.50 -4.90 -20.78
CA LYS A 49 18.61 -6.33 -20.45
C LYS A 49 19.19 -6.58 -19.07
N ARG A 50 20.25 -5.86 -18.69
CA ARG A 50 20.91 -6.08 -17.40
C ARG A 50 19.98 -5.68 -16.25
N GLU A 51 19.41 -4.48 -16.34
CA GLU A 51 18.51 -3.94 -15.31
C GLU A 51 17.24 -4.80 -15.16
N VAL A 52 16.69 -5.31 -16.27
CA VAL A 52 15.52 -6.20 -16.22
C VAL A 52 15.85 -7.54 -15.55
N LEU A 53 17.03 -8.11 -15.81
CA LEU A 53 17.44 -9.35 -15.16
C LEU A 53 17.67 -9.17 -13.66
N GLU A 54 18.28 -8.06 -13.25
CA GLU A 54 18.46 -7.71 -11.83
C GLU A 54 17.10 -7.55 -11.12
N VAL A 55 16.17 -6.80 -11.72
CA VAL A 55 14.82 -6.62 -11.16
C VAL A 55 14.00 -7.90 -11.12
N LEU A 56 14.09 -8.73 -12.18
CA LEU A 56 13.41 -10.03 -12.23
C LEU A 56 13.95 -10.98 -11.15
N TYR A 57 15.26 -10.93 -10.89
CA TYR A 57 15.87 -11.67 -9.80
C TYR A 57 15.31 -11.20 -8.45
N THR A 58 15.30 -9.90 -8.18
CA THR A 58 14.73 -9.34 -6.93
C THR A 58 13.26 -9.69 -6.76
N LEU A 59 12.46 -9.66 -7.84
CA LEU A 59 11.06 -10.04 -7.77
C LEU A 59 10.86 -11.48 -7.28
N ILE A 60 11.66 -12.42 -7.79
CA ILE A 60 11.50 -13.85 -7.51
C ILE A 60 12.16 -14.24 -6.18
N HIS A 61 13.33 -13.67 -5.90
CA HIS A 61 14.20 -14.11 -4.81
C HIS A 61 14.24 -13.13 -3.63
N GLY A 62 13.74 -11.90 -3.77
CA GLY A 62 13.94 -10.81 -2.80
C GLY A 62 15.32 -10.18 -2.90
N CYS A 63 15.61 -9.18 -2.05
CA CYS A 63 16.94 -8.61 -1.92
C CYS A 63 17.63 -9.19 -0.67
N GLU A 64 18.68 -10.01 -0.84
CA GLU A 64 19.55 -10.41 0.27
C GLU A 64 20.56 -9.28 0.54
N ARG A 65 20.16 -8.24 1.27
CA ARG A 65 21.10 -7.20 1.73
C ARG A 65 21.63 -7.58 3.11
N GLU A 66 22.95 -7.66 3.25
CA GLU A 66 23.63 -7.93 4.54
C GLU A 66 23.12 -6.98 5.66
N ASN A 67 22.86 -5.71 5.34
CA ASN A 67 22.35 -4.71 6.29
C ASN A 67 20.93 -5.01 6.82
N GLN A 68 20.07 -5.73 6.08
CA GLN A 68 18.71 -6.05 6.53
C GLN A 68 18.69 -7.20 7.55
N ALA A 69 19.66 -8.13 7.44
CA ALA A 69 19.84 -9.19 8.41
C ALA A 69 20.27 -8.63 9.78
N GLU A 70 21.06 -7.56 9.80
CA GLU A 70 21.47 -6.87 11.03
C GLU A 70 20.33 -6.08 11.68
N LEU A 71 19.41 -5.52 10.87
CA LEU A 71 18.28 -4.73 11.34
C LEU A 71 17.05 -5.56 11.75
N ASN A 72 17.05 -6.87 11.49
CA ASN A 72 15.96 -7.79 11.81
C ASN A 72 14.59 -7.32 11.29
N VAL A 73 14.53 -7.01 9.99
CA VAL A 73 13.36 -6.43 9.28
C VAL A 73 12.81 -7.36 8.19
N ASP A 74 11.49 -7.33 7.93
CA ASP A 74 10.84 -8.05 6.81
C ASP A 74 10.31 -7.05 5.77
N THR A 75 11.11 -6.79 4.73
CA THR A 75 10.79 -5.85 3.65
C THR A 75 10.49 -6.52 2.31
N ILE A 76 10.52 -7.85 2.25
CA ILE A 76 10.42 -8.63 1.00
C ILE A 76 9.13 -8.30 0.25
N GLY A 77 8.02 -8.09 0.95
CA GLY A 77 6.74 -7.71 0.32
C GLY A 77 6.83 -6.38 -0.43
N MET A 78 7.37 -5.34 0.20
CA MET A 78 7.54 -4.01 -0.40
C MET A 78 8.55 -4.03 -1.55
N GLU A 79 9.63 -4.78 -1.41
CA GLU A 79 10.64 -4.96 -2.46
C GLU A 79 10.07 -5.63 -3.71
N LYS A 80 9.24 -6.67 -3.55
CA LYS A 80 8.58 -7.33 -4.69
C LYS A 80 7.62 -6.39 -5.42
N ILE A 81 6.83 -5.62 -4.67
CA ILE A 81 5.91 -4.63 -5.24
C ILE A 81 6.68 -3.58 -6.04
N TYR A 82 7.75 -3.02 -5.47
CA TYR A 82 8.58 -2.03 -6.15
C TYR A 82 9.34 -2.62 -7.35
N ALA A 83 9.90 -3.81 -7.23
CA ALA A 83 10.57 -4.51 -8.32
C ALA A 83 9.60 -4.75 -9.49
N PHE A 84 8.37 -5.18 -9.22
CA PHE A 84 7.37 -5.35 -10.28
C PHE A 84 7.01 -4.02 -10.96
N ALA A 85 6.88 -2.93 -10.20
CA ALA A 85 6.65 -1.59 -10.74
C ALA A 85 7.81 -1.13 -11.63
N GLN A 86 9.06 -1.34 -11.21
CA GLN A 86 10.25 -1.06 -12.04
C GLN A 86 10.28 -1.91 -13.31
N LEU A 87 9.95 -3.19 -13.20
CA LEU A 87 9.90 -4.12 -14.33
C LEU A 87 8.93 -3.60 -15.41
N LYS A 88 7.74 -3.15 -14.99
CA LYS A 88 6.75 -2.51 -15.87
C LYS A 88 7.32 -1.25 -16.54
N GLN A 89 8.04 -0.39 -15.80
CA GLN A 89 8.63 0.83 -16.37
C GLN A 89 9.70 0.56 -17.44
N TYR A 90 10.45 -0.55 -17.35
CA TYR A 90 11.44 -0.94 -18.36
C TYR A 90 10.83 -1.54 -19.63
N ALA A 91 9.57 -1.98 -19.58
CA ALA A 91 8.86 -2.46 -20.76
C ALA A 91 8.58 -1.30 -21.73
N ASN A 92 8.46 -1.62 -23.03
CA ASN A 92 8.00 -0.66 -24.02
C ASN A 92 6.60 -0.13 -23.63
N PRO A 93 6.30 1.16 -23.83
CA PRO A 93 5.00 1.74 -23.41
C PRO A 93 3.79 0.94 -23.88
N SER A 94 3.82 0.43 -25.12
CA SER A 94 2.75 -0.39 -25.70
C SER A 94 2.59 -1.79 -25.07
N GLN A 95 3.50 -2.19 -24.19
CA GLN A 95 3.51 -3.49 -23.51
C GLN A 95 3.23 -3.35 -22.00
N GLN A 96 3.21 -2.14 -21.45
CA GLN A 96 3.07 -1.93 -20.00
C GLN A 96 1.73 -2.42 -19.46
N ASP A 97 0.66 -2.37 -20.25
CA ASP A 97 -0.67 -2.87 -19.87
C ASP A 97 -0.70 -4.38 -19.63
N ARG A 98 0.30 -5.12 -20.14
CA ARG A 98 0.44 -6.57 -19.89
C ARG A 98 0.91 -6.87 -18.47
N PHE A 99 1.49 -5.89 -17.78
CA PHE A 99 2.01 -6.00 -16.42
C PHE A 99 0.95 -5.48 -15.46
N VAL A 100 0.32 -6.40 -14.75
CA VAL A 100 -0.79 -6.13 -13.82
C VAL A 100 -0.39 -6.61 -12.44
N MET A 101 -0.59 -5.73 -11.46
CA MET A 101 -0.53 -6.05 -10.04
C MET A 101 -1.93 -5.84 -9.49
N ARG A 102 -2.46 -6.85 -8.80
CA ARG A 102 -3.83 -6.84 -8.28
C ARG A 102 -3.95 -7.74 -7.07
N PHE A 103 -4.98 -7.54 -6.26
CA PHE A 103 -5.35 -8.53 -5.27
C PHE A 103 -5.99 -9.78 -5.91
N ASP A 104 -5.88 -10.89 -5.20
CA ASP A 104 -6.73 -12.06 -5.46
C ASP A 104 -8.18 -11.77 -5.03
N VAL A 105 -9.11 -12.65 -5.40
CA VAL A 105 -10.55 -12.44 -5.13
C VAL A 105 -10.86 -12.30 -3.64
N SER A 106 -10.03 -12.88 -2.76
CA SER A 106 -10.22 -12.80 -1.31
C SER A 106 -9.50 -11.63 -0.64
N GLN A 107 -8.77 -10.80 -1.40
CA GLN A 107 -7.87 -9.74 -0.89
C GLN A 107 -6.93 -10.22 0.23
N THR A 108 -6.40 -11.44 0.10
CA THR A 108 -5.39 -11.98 1.02
C THR A 108 -3.99 -12.02 0.41
N GLN A 109 -3.90 -11.97 -0.93
CA GLN A 109 -2.66 -12.05 -1.67
C GLN A 109 -2.60 -11.01 -2.77
N VAL A 110 -1.44 -10.37 -2.92
CA VAL A 110 -1.08 -9.60 -4.11
C VAL A 110 -0.53 -10.55 -5.17
N LEU A 111 -1.06 -10.46 -6.39
CA LEU A 111 -0.66 -11.25 -7.55
C LEU A 111 0.12 -10.37 -8.53
N PHE A 112 1.28 -10.85 -8.96
CA PHE A 112 2.09 -10.23 -10.00
C PHE A 112 1.86 -10.96 -11.32
N GLU A 113 1.28 -10.30 -12.32
CA GLU A 113 0.84 -10.93 -13.57
C GLU A 113 1.49 -10.31 -14.80
N ILE A 114 1.95 -11.17 -15.71
CA ILE A 114 2.37 -10.79 -17.06
C ILE A 114 1.55 -11.61 -18.05
N ASP A 115 0.81 -10.95 -18.94
CA ASP A 115 -0.12 -11.58 -19.89
C ASP A 115 -1.18 -12.48 -19.22
N GLY A 116 -1.72 -12.02 -18.09
CA GLY A 116 -2.71 -12.76 -17.31
C GLY A 116 -2.18 -14.06 -16.67
N ARG A 117 -0.85 -14.23 -16.60
CA ARG A 117 -0.21 -15.34 -15.90
C ARG A 117 0.48 -14.83 -14.65
N VAL A 118 0.11 -15.38 -13.51
CA VAL A 118 0.77 -15.13 -12.23
C VAL A 118 2.21 -15.62 -12.30
N ILE A 119 3.16 -14.70 -12.15
CA ILE A 119 4.60 -15.00 -12.11
C ILE A 119 5.12 -15.11 -10.68
N ASP A 120 4.49 -14.42 -9.74
CA ASP A 120 4.76 -14.49 -8.30
C ASP A 120 3.55 -13.96 -7.52
N LYS A 121 3.54 -14.14 -6.20
CA LYS A 121 2.52 -13.65 -5.29
C LYS A 121 3.08 -13.35 -3.90
N CYS A 122 2.42 -12.45 -3.17
CA CYS A 122 2.81 -12.10 -1.80
C CYS A 122 1.58 -12.02 -0.89
N ASN A 123 1.69 -12.54 0.34
CA ASN A 123 0.60 -12.51 1.31
C ASN A 123 0.49 -11.11 1.94
N LEU A 124 -0.72 -10.57 2.03
CA LEU A 124 -1.00 -9.26 2.62
C LEU A 124 -0.56 -9.17 4.09
N HIS A 125 -0.72 -10.24 4.87
CA HIS A 125 -0.25 -10.31 6.26
C HIS A 125 1.26 -10.07 6.34
N ARG A 126 2.01 -10.63 5.39
CA ARG A 126 3.45 -10.45 5.32
C ARG A 126 3.84 -9.07 4.82
N ILE A 127 3.15 -8.53 3.81
CA ILE A 127 3.38 -7.17 3.31
C ILE A 127 3.23 -6.15 4.44
N LEU A 128 2.20 -6.31 5.27
CA LEU A 128 1.87 -5.42 6.37
C LEU A 128 2.53 -5.79 7.69
N ASN A 129 3.32 -6.87 7.73
CA ASN A 129 3.94 -7.40 8.94
C ASN A 129 2.97 -7.52 10.13
N VAL A 130 1.87 -8.24 9.91
CA VAL A 130 0.86 -8.61 10.91
C VAL A 130 0.72 -10.13 10.96
N SER A 131 0.15 -10.65 12.05
CA SER A 131 -0.03 -12.09 12.21
C SER A 131 -1.15 -12.62 11.33
N GLU A 132 -1.12 -13.92 11.02
CA GLU A 132 -2.05 -14.60 10.10
C GLU A 132 -3.52 -14.59 10.55
N ASN A 133 -3.78 -14.25 11.82
CA ASN A 133 -5.13 -14.10 12.36
C ASN A 133 -5.69 -12.66 12.23
N CYS A 134 -4.90 -11.72 11.69
CA CYS A 134 -5.35 -10.35 11.47
C CYS A 134 -6.49 -10.35 10.43
N ILE A 135 -7.54 -9.59 10.71
CA ILE A 135 -8.70 -9.49 9.81
C ILE A 135 -8.58 -8.19 9.02
N PHE A 136 -8.53 -8.31 7.70
CA PHE A 136 -8.58 -7.16 6.80
C PHE A 136 -10.01 -6.86 6.37
N LYS A 137 -10.38 -5.58 6.39
CA LYS A 137 -11.56 -5.08 5.70
C LYS A 137 -11.29 -5.05 4.19
N VAL A 138 -12.35 -5.23 3.40
CA VAL A 138 -12.26 -5.24 1.94
C VAL A 138 -12.09 -3.81 1.47
N MET A 139 -11.06 -3.58 0.67
CA MET A 139 -10.77 -2.30 0.02
C MET A 139 -11.55 -2.17 -1.29
N GLU A 140 -12.00 -0.96 -1.61
CA GLU A 140 -12.51 -0.60 -2.94
C GLU A 140 -11.36 -0.45 -3.97
N GLU A 141 -11.67 -0.41 -5.27
CA GLU A 141 -10.65 -0.41 -6.33
C GLU A 141 -9.71 0.81 -6.27
N ASP A 142 -10.22 1.97 -5.89
CA ASP A 142 -9.43 3.21 -5.73
C ASP A 142 -8.59 3.20 -4.44
N GLU A 143 -9.07 2.55 -3.38
CA GLU A 143 -8.30 2.26 -2.16
C GLU A 143 -7.16 1.25 -2.44
N GLU A 144 -7.42 0.21 -3.23
CA GLU A 144 -6.39 -0.72 -3.71
C GLU A 144 -5.31 0.00 -4.53
N GLU A 145 -5.70 0.93 -5.43
CA GLU A 145 -4.76 1.72 -6.21
C GLU A 145 -3.84 2.56 -5.30
N LEU A 146 -4.40 3.24 -4.31
CA LEU A 146 -3.64 4.03 -3.34
C LEU A 146 -2.72 3.14 -2.49
N PHE A 147 -3.20 1.97 -2.06
CA PHE A 147 -2.40 0.98 -1.34
C PHE A 147 -1.14 0.61 -2.13
N PHE A 148 -1.30 0.27 -3.42
CA PHE A 148 -0.17 -0.08 -4.27
C PHE A 148 0.79 1.09 -4.48
N LYS A 149 0.28 2.31 -4.69
CA LYS A 149 1.14 3.51 -4.81
C LYS A 149 2.00 3.71 -3.55
N ALA A 150 1.40 3.59 -2.36
CA ALA A 150 2.11 3.67 -1.10
C ALA A 150 3.18 2.57 -0.96
N CYS A 151 2.83 1.30 -1.23
CA CYS A 151 3.80 0.19 -1.20
C CYS A 151 4.96 0.37 -2.17
N ILE A 152 4.71 0.90 -3.38
CA ILE A 152 5.76 1.21 -4.36
C ILE A 152 6.72 2.27 -3.79
N LYS A 153 6.20 3.32 -3.15
CA LYS A 153 7.04 4.35 -2.51
C LYS A 153 7.83 3.81 -1.31
N TYR A 154 7.23 2.96 -0.48
CA TYR A 154 7.96 2.26 0.58
C TYR A 154 9.13 1.45 -0.01
N GLY A 155 8.88 0.63 -1.03
CA GLY A 155 9.92 -0.17 -1.67
C GLY A 155 10.99 0.70 -2.36
N GLU A 156 10.63 1.83 -2.97
CA GLU A 156 11.58 2.81 -3.50
C GLU A 156 12.51 3.33 -2.41
N LYS A 157 11.97 3.81 -1.30
CA LYS A 157 12.77 4.37 -0.19
C LYS A 157 13.63 3.30 0.48
N ILE A 158 13.12 2.09 0.68
CA ILE A 158 13.90 0.94 1.18
C ILE A 158 15.07 0.61 0.24
N ALA A 159 14.80 0.61 -1.07
CA ALA A 159 15.82 0.29 -2.07
C ALA A 159 16.92 1.35 -2.14
N CYS A 160 16.58 2.64 -2.01
CA CYS A 160 17.50 3.76 -2.13
C CYS A 160 18.19 4.17 -0.83
N TYR A 161 17.52 4.02 0.32
CA TYR A 161 17.96 4.53 1.63
C TYR A 161 17.71 3.49 2.74
N PRO A 162 18.46 2.38 2.79
CA PRO A 162 18.26 1.32 3.78
C PRO A 162 18.37 1.80 5.23
N GLU A 163 19.15 2.85 5.49
CA GLU A 163 19.32 3.48 6.80
C GLU A 163 18.00 4.00 7.40
N LEU A 164 16.98 4.27 6.58
CA LEU A 164 15.66 4.71 7.05
C LEU A 164 14.88 3.61 7.80
N LEU A 165 15.33 2.36 7.72
CA LEU A 165 14.74 1.23 8.45
C LEU A 165 15.14 1.20 9.93
N GLU A 166 16.16 1.99 10.33
CA GLU A 166 16.48 2.21 11.73
C GLU A 166 15.30 2.84 12.50
N ASN A 167 15.38 2.88 13.84
CA ASN A 167 14.37 3.49 14.69
C ASN A 167 12.93 3.01 14.42
N PHE A 168 12.76 1.69 14.20
CA PHE A 168 11.48 1.06 13.89
C PHE A 168 10.79 1.67 12.65
N ALA A 169 11.60 1.98 11.63
CA ALA A 169 11.17 2.55 10.36
C ALA A 169 10.39 3.87 10.48
N PHE A 170 10.57 4.63 11.58
CA PHE A 170 9.92 5.92 11.74
C PHE A 170 10.32 6.89 10.63
N ASP A 171 11.62 6.97 10.34
CA ASP A 171 12.15 7.87 9.31
C ASP A 171 11.70 7.43 7.90
N LEU A 172 11.58 6.12 7.67
CA LEU A 172 10.98 5.57 6.45
C LEU A 172 9.53 6.03 6.27
N ARG A 173 8.67 5.85 7.29
CA ARG A 173 7.27 6.31 7.25
C ARG A 173 7.19 7.82 7.02
N GLN A 174 8.02 8.58 7.72
CA GLN A 174 8.07 10.04 7.54
C GLN A 174 8.44 10.40 6.10
N LYS A 175 9.43 9.74 5.49
CA LYS A 175 9.83 10.03 4.10
C LYS A 175 8.76 9.66 3.07
N VAL A 176 7.99 8.61 3.31
CA VAL A 176 6.82 8.28 2.47
C VAL A 176 5.72 9.31 2.65
N ASN A 177 5.42 9.71 3.89
CA ASN A 177 4.38 10.69 4.19
C ASN A 177 4.74 12.12 3.77
N GLU A 178 6.02 12.43 3.62
CA GLU A 178 6.53 13.69 3.07
C GLU A 178 6.50 13.76 1.54
N ASP A 179 6.32 12.61 0.85
CA ASP A 179 6.28 12.55 -0.61
C ASP A 179 5.00 13.25 -1.12
N ASP A 180 5.20 14.27 -1.97
CA ASP A 180 4.10 15.10 -2.48
C ASP A 180 3.14 14.29 -3.36
N GLU A 181 3.59 13.26 -4.07
CA GLU A 181 2.74 12.40 -4.91
C GLU A 181 1.78 11.59 -4.03
N ILE A 182 2.27 11.05 -2.91
CA ILE A 182 1.43 10.31 -1.96
C ILE A 182 0.43 11.23 -1.28
N ARG A 183 0.88 12.43 -0.85
CA ARG A 183 -0.04 13.43 -0.29
C ARG A 183 -1.12 13.82 -1.29
N ASP A 184 -0.75 14.08 -2.54
CA ASP A 184 -1.70 14.47 -3.58
C ASP A 184 -2.71 13.35 -3.85
N GLU A 185 -2.28 12.08 -3.91
CA GLU A 185 -3.17 10.93 -4.13
C GLU A 185 -4.10 10.65 -2.93
N VAL A 186 -3.60 10.78 -1.69
CA VAL A 186 -4.43 10.65 -0.47
C VAL A 186 -5.52 11.73 -0.43
N TYR A 187 -5.18 12.99 -0.72
CA TYR A 187 -6.16 14.08 -0.76
C TYR A 187 -7.11 13.94 -1.96
N LYS A 188 -6.61 13.52 -3.13
CA LYS A 188 -7.46 13.26 -4.30
C LYS A 188 -8.50 12.20 -4.01
N LEU A 189 -8.12 11.12 -3.32
CA LEU A 189 -9.04 10.06 -2.91
C LEU A 189 -10.04 10.59 -1.88
N MET A 190 -9.54 11.08 -0.73
CA MET A 190 -10.39 11.28 0.45
C MET A 190 -11.00 12.67 0.56
N ARG A 191 -10.41 13.70 -0.03
CA ARG A 191 -10.86 15.11 0.06
C ARG A 191 -10.63 15.83 -1.26
N SER A 192 -11.15 15.27 -2.35
CA SER A 192 -10.88 15.69 -3.74
C SER A 192 -11.03 17.20 -4.03
N GLY A 193 -11.93 17.90 -3.33
CA GLY A 193 -12.15 19.34 -3.45
C GLY A 193 -11.32 20.22 -2.50
N GLU A 194 -10.58 19.63 -1.55
CA GLU A 194 -9.77 20.37 -0.58
C GLU A 194 -8.35 20.62 -1.13
N ASN A 195 -7.92 21.88 -1.12
CA ASN A 195 -6.51 22.19 -1.34
C ASN A 195 -5.72 21.85 -0.06
N ARG A 196 -4.90 20.79 -0.09
CA ARG A 196 -4.09 20.36 1.06
C ARG A 196 -3.16 21.43 1.66
N LYS A 197 -2.87 22.50 0.93
CA LYS A 197 -2.02 23.63 1.39
C LYS A 197 -2.83 24.80 1.94
N MET A 198 -4.16 24.67 2.05
CA MET A 198 -4.99 25.72 2.64
C MET A 198 -4.64 25.95 4.12
N ALA A 199 -4.96 27.14 4.63
CA ALA A 199 -4.81 27.40 6.06
C ALA A 199 -5.89 26.68 6.87
N CYS A 200 -5.57 26.26 8.09
CA CYS A 200 -6.56 25.71 9.01
C CYS A 200 -7.63 26.74 9.37
N VAL A 201 -8.82 26.27 9.74
CA VAL A 201 -9.93 27.09 10.21
C VAL A 201 -10.07 26.94 11.73
N GLU A 202 -10.10 28.05 12.47
CA GLU A 202 -10.18 28.01 13.93
C GLU A 202 -11.54 27.48 14.40
N TRP A 203 -11.50 26.62 15.42
CA TRP A 203 -12.68 26.01 16.04
C TRP A 203 -13.64 27.03 16.67
N ASN A 204 -14.94 26.89 16.42
CA ASN A 204 -15.98 27.82 16.90
C ASN A 204 -16.86 27.30 18.06
N GLY A 205 -16.61 26.10 18.61
CA GLY A 205 -17.15 25.71 19.92
C GLY A 205 -18.58 25.18 19.98
N THR A 206 -19.09 24.48 18.96
CA THR A 206 -20.53 24.18 18.86
C THR A 206 -21.00 22.79 19.34
N LEU A 207 -20.15 21.97 19.97
CA LEU A 207 -20.47 20.56 20.28
C LEU A 207 -20.92 20.36 21.73
N THR A 208 -22.01 19.60 21.90
CA THR A 208 -22.42 19.09 23.22
C THR A 208 -21.54 17.92 23.66
N GLU A 209 -21.58 17.57 24.96
CA GLU A 209 -20.77 16.46 25.46
C GLU A 209 -21.21 15.10 24.88
N ASP A 210 -22.51 14.93 24.65
CA ASP A 210 -23.04 13.74 23.97
C ASP A 210 -22.51 13.61 22.54
N GLU A 211 -22.42 14.73 21.81
CA GLU A 211 -21.86 14.73 20.46
C GLU A 211 -20.37 14.42 20.48
N LYS A 212 -19.60 14.98 21.43
CA LYS A 212 -18.18 14.63 21.59
C LYS A 212 -18.00 13.14 21.86
N ASN A 213 -18.85 12.55 22.70
CA ASN A 213 -18.79 11.12 22.99
C ASN A 213 -19.07 10.25 21.75
N LYS A 214 -20.00 10.65 20.88
CA LYS A 214 -20.26 9.96 19.61
C LYS A 214 -19.07 10.05 18.64
N LEU A 215 -18.28 11.13 18.70
CA LEU A 215 -17.13 11.32 17.83
C LEU A 215 -15.87 10.59 18.32
N ARG A 216 -15.85 9.99 19.52
CA ARG A 216 -14.64 9.37 20.10
C ARG A 216 -14.04 8.24 19.25
N CYS A 217 -14.88 7.49 18.52
CA CYS A 217 -14.40 6.45 17.60
C CYS A 217 -13.59 7.02 16.42
N LEU A 218 -13.66 8.33 16.17
CA LEU A 218 -12.84 8.95 15.14
C LEU A 218 -11.37 9.11 15.56
N GLN A 219 -11.02 8.89 16.83
CA GLN A 219 -9.65 9.04 17.31
C GLN A 219 -9.32 8.15 18.53
N MET A 220 -9.37 6.84 18.35
CA MET A 220 -8.96 5.84 19.35
C MET A 220 -9.60 6.03 20.73
N GLY A 221 -10.90 6.38 20.76
CA GLY A 221 -11.65 6.65 21.99
C GLY A 221 -11.40 8.03 22.62
N SER A 222 -10.44 8.79 22.10
CA SER A 222 -10.13 10.16 22.53
C SER A 222 -11.03 11.18 21.83
N PHE A 223 -11.13 12.36 22.44
CA PHE A 223 -11.73 13.52 21.82
C PHE A 223 -10.79 14.72 21.95
N GLU A 224 -10.20 15.14 20.84
CA GLU A 224 -9.44 16.39 20.75
C GLU A 224 -9.63 17.00 19.36
N ILE A 225 -10.20 18.21 19.32
CA ILE A 225 -10.67 18.82 18.08
C ILE A 225 -9.54 18.99 17.06
N SER A 226 -8.31 19.25 17.50
CA SER A 226 -7.16 19.46 16.62
C SER A 226 -6.68 18.18 15.91
N THR A 227 -7.19 17.00 16.31
CA THR A 227 -6.82 15.69 15.74
C THR A 227 -8.03 14.84 15.31
N GLN A 228 -9.26 15.22 15.65
CA GLN A 228 -10.43 14.35 15.55
C GLN A 228 -10.78 13.93 14.11
N PHE A 229 -10.34 14.68 13.12
CA PHE A 229 -10.79 14.54 11.73
C PHE A 229 -9.69 14.11 10.77
N CYS A 230 -8.49 13.76 11.26
CA CYS A 230 -7.38 13.33 10.41
C CYS A 230 -7.67 12.04 9.61
N LYS A 231 -8.62 11.22 10.06
CA LYS A 231 -9.07 10.00 9.38
C LYS A 231 -10.35 10.19 8.55
N ILE A 232 -10.90 11.40 8.47
CA ILE A 232 -12.17 11.65 7.77
C ILE A 232 -11.91 12.29 6.40
N GLY A 233 -12.43 11.62 5.38
CA GLY A 233 -12.62 12.16 4.04
C GLY A 233 -14.03 12.71 3.83
N TYR A 234 -14.17 13.50 2.78
CA TYR A 234 -15.45 14.06 2.34
C TYR A 234 -15.44 14.49 0.88
N TRP A 235 -16.61 14.43 0.26
CA TRP A 235 -16.85 14.81 -1.13
C TRP A 235 -18.14 15.64 -1.24
N GLU A 236 -18.17 16.58 -2.18
CA GLU A 236 -19.37 17.32 -2.52
C GLU A 236 -19.94 16.81 -3.85
N LEU A 237 -21.17 16.27 -3.80
CA LEU A 237 -21.91 15.80 -4.97
C LEU A 237 -23.28 16.49 -4.98
N GLU A 238 -23.58 17.22 -6.06
CA GLU A 238 -24.87 17.92 -6.23
C GLU A 238 -25.27 18.86 -5.06
N GLY A 239 -24.27 19.40 -4.36
CA GLY A 239 -24.47 20.30 -3.21
C GLY A 239 -24.65 19.58 -1.86
N GLU A 240 -24.72 18.25 -1.85
CA GLU A 240 -24.64 17.43 -0.64
C GLU A 240 -23.19 17.07 -0.32
N VAL A 241 -22.88 17.00 0.98
CA VAL A 241 -21.58 16.53 1.46
C VAL A 241 -21.72 15.13 2.04
N LEU A 242 -20.89 14.23 1.52
CA LEU A 242 -20.74 12.85 1.95
C LEU A 242 -19.43 12.74 2.74
N PHE A 243 -19.43 11.94 3.80
CA PHE A 243 -18.25 11.69 4.62
C PHE A 243 -17.94 10.20 4.59
N ASP A 244 -16.67 9.85 4.69
CA ASP A 244 -16.27 8.49 5.03
C ASP A 244 -14.93 8.48 5.79
N MET A 245 -14.64 7.37 6.46
CA MET A 245 -13.37 7.19 7.14
C MET A 245 -12.36 6.53 6.19
N VAL A 246 -11.11 6.98 6.22
CA VAL A 246 -10.00 6.33 5.50
C VAL A 246 -9.95 4.85 5.89
N HIS A 247 -9.77 3.97 4.91
CA HIS A 247 -9.68 2.53 5.15
C HIS A 247 -8.62 2.19 6.22
N PRO A 248 -8.90 1.28 7.18
CA PRO A 248 -7.97 0.94 8.25
C PRO A 248 -6.62 0.43 7.73
N THR A 249 -6.61 -0.34 6.63
CA THR A 249 -5.37 -0.79 5.96
C THR A 249 -4.50 0.37 5.48
N LEU A 250 -5.10 1.42 4.92
CA LEU A 250 -4.37 2.59 4.44
C LEU A 250 -3.84 3.42 5.61
N ILE A 251 -4.64 3.64 6.66
CA ILE A 251 -4.18 4.33 7.87
C ILE A 251 -3.00 3.58 8.50
N TYR A 252 -3.10 2.26 8.62
CA TYR A 252 -2.03 1.44 9.15
C TYR A 252 -0.77 1.58 8.28
N LEU A 253 -0.90 1.44 6.96
CA LEU A 253 0.23 1.54 6.04
C LEU A 253 0.93 2.90 6.12
N LEU A 254 0.18 4.00 6.25
CA LEU A 254 0.72 5.36 6.28
C LEU A 254 1.31 5.75 7.65
N HIS A 255 0.71 5.30 8.75
CA HIS A 255 1.08 5.79 10.09
C HIS A 255 1.65 4.72 11.03
N GLY A 256 1.24 3.47 10.86
CA GLY A 256 1.52 2.36 11.79
C GLY A 256 2.49 1.28 11.29
N TYR A 257 2.86 1.28 10.01
CA TYR A 257 3.67 0.22 9.41
C TYR A 257 5.08 0.10 10.02
N ILE A 258 5.40 -1.09 10.54
CA ILE A 258 6.72 -1.42 11.08
C ILE A 258 7.15 -2.78 10.49
N PRO A 259 8.16 -2.83 9.59
CA PRO A 259 8.64 -4.06 8.96
C PRO A 259 9.66 -4.79 9.85
N SER A 260 9.24 -5.44 10.93
CA SER A 260 10.13 -6.18 11.85
C SER A 260 9.97 -7.69 11.74
N LEU A 261 11.06 -8.45 11.84
CA LEU A 261 11.04 -9.91 11.99
C LEU A 261 10.76 -10.37 13.43
N SER A 262 10.68 -9.45 14.39
CA SER A 262 10.36 -9.78 15.78
C SER A 262 8.86 -10.06 15.95
N CYS A 263 8.54 -11.21 16.56
CA CYS A 263 7.17 -11.61 16.84
C CYS A 263 6.42 -10.58 17.70
N ASP A 264 7.09 -9.95 18.68
CA ASP A 264 6.48 -8.94 19.54
C ASP A 264 5.94 -7.74 18.73
N PHE A 265 6.65 -7.35 17.66
CA PHE A 265 6.23 -6.25 16.81
C PHE A 265 5.13 -6.68 15.84
N THR A 266 5.16 -7.90 15.33
CA THR A 266 4.06 -8.46 14.53
C THR A 266 2.75 -8.52 15.34
N GLU A 267 2.82 -8.89 16.62
CA GLU A 267 1.67 -8.85 17.54
C GLU A 267 1.20 -7.43 17.81
N ALA A 268 2.12 -6.49 18.10
CA ALA A 268 1.78 -5.08 18.31
C ALA A 268 1.14 -4.44 17.08
N ASN A 269 1.66 -4.71 15.88
CA ASN A 269 1.08 -4.28 14.61
C ASN A 269 -0.35 -4.82 14.46
N THR A 270 -0.56 -6.09 14.80
CA THR A 270 -1.87 -6.73 14.71
C THR A 270 -2.88 -6.14 15.70
N MET A 271 -2.44 -5.83 16.93
CA MET A 271 -3.28 -5.15 17.93
C MET A 271 -3.64 -3.73 17.47
N LEU A 272 -2.69 -2.97 16.93
CA LEU A 272 -2.99 -1.65 16.36
C LEU A 272 -4.05 -1.74 15.26
N PHE A 273 -3.92 -2.74 14.38
CA PHE A 273 -4.85 -2.95 13.28
C PHE A 273 -6.24 -3.36 13.78
N SER A 274 -6.32 -4.40 14.61
CA SER A 274 -7.58 -5.04 15.01
C SER A 274 -8.30 -4.30 16.11
N ASP A 275 -7.58 -3.91 17.17
CA ASP A 275 -8.19 -3.40 18.40
C ASP A 275 -8.37 -1.88 18.39
N ALA A 276 -7.67 -1.17 17.51
CA ALA A 276 -7.79 0.27 17.34
C ALA A 276 -8.38 0.65 15.97
N LEU A 277 -7.71 0.38 14.86
CA LEU A 277 -8.10 0.92 13.55
C LEU A 277 -9.40 0.29 13.01
N ASN A 278 -9.51 -1.04 13.00
CA ASN A 278 -10.72 -1.73 12.60
C ASN A 278 -11.90 -1.39 13.53
N LYS A 279 -11.64 -1.32 14.83
CA LYS A 279 -12.66 -0.95 15.81
C LYS A 279 -13.19 0.46 15.61
N ASP A 280 -12.31 1.46 15.46
CA ASP A 280 -12.68 2.85 15.18
C ASP A 280 -13.52 2.94 13.89
N TYR A 281 -13.10 2.22 12.85
CA TYR A 281 -13.82 2.16 11.58
C TYR A 281 -15.21 1.52 11.72
N GLU A 282 -15.32 0.36 12.40
CA GLU A 282 -16.60 -0.31 12.63
C GLU A 282 -17.55 0.53 13.49
N GLU A 283 -17.06 1.16 14.57
CA GLU A 283 -17.86 2.03 15.42
C GLU A 283 -18.37 3.27 14.66
N TYR A 284 -17.53 3.83 13.77
CA TYR A 284 -17.95 4.88 12.85
C TYR A 284 -19.04 4.38 11.90
N GLN A 285 -18.84 3.26 11.21
CA GLN A 285 -19.81 2.72 10.25
C GLN A 285 -21.15 2.38 10.93
N ASN A 286 -21.12 1.80 12.13
CA ASN A 286 -22.32 1.46 12.91
C ASN A 286 -23.16 2.69 13.29
N ASN A 287 -22.53 3.84 13.52
CA ASN A 287 -23.19 5.09 13.91
C ASN A 287 -23.09 6.19 12.85
N LYS A 288 -22.77 5.81 11.60
CA LYS A 288 -22.38 6.73 10.52
C LYS A 288 -23.39 7.86 10.33
N ARG A 289 -24.68 7.54 10.28
CA ARG A 289 -25.75 8.52 10.05
C ARG A 289 -25.75 9.65 11.09
N GLU A 290 -25.53 9.32 12.37
CA GLU A 290 -25.53 10.31 13.44
C GLU A 290 -24.23 11.11 13.46
N ILE A 291 -23.10 10.43 13.26
CA ILE A 291 -21.79 11.06 13.19
C ILE A 291 -21.73 12.02 12.00
N ASP A 292 -22.18 11.60 10.81
CA ASP A 292 -22.21 12.41 9.60
C ASP A 292 -23.12 13.64 9.74
N ALA A 293 -24.19 13.56 10.53
CA ALA A 293 -25.01 14.73 10.83
C ALA A 293 -24.23 15.79 11.63
N ILE A 294 -23.41 15.34 12.58
CA ILE A 294 -22.51 16.21 13.37
C ILE A 294 -21.39 16.76 12.47
N LEU A 295 -20.72 15.89 11.71
CA LEU A 295 -19.65 16.28 10.77
C LEU A 295 -20.13 17.30 9.75
N ARG A 296 -21.34 17.11 9.19
CA ARG A 296 -21.94 18.06 8.25
C ARG A 296 -22.12 19.45 8.86
N ARG A 297 -22.56 19.53 10.12
CA ARG A 297 -22.73 20.80 10.82
C ARG A 297 -21.39 21.49 11.05
N ILE A 298 -20.38 20.72 11.48
CA ILE A 298 -19.01 21.20 11.66
C ILE A 298 -18.46 21.70 10.32
N TYR A 299 -18.51 20.88 9.28
CA TYR A 299 -18.02 21.20 7.94
C TYR A 299 -18.59 22.52 7.42
N ARG A 300 -19.91 22.68 7.44
CA ARG A 300 -20.58 23.90 6.96
C ARG A 300 -20.27 25.13 7.81
N SER A 301 -20.06 24.99 9.12
CA SER A 301 -19.72 26.13 9.98
C SER A 301 -18.23 26.51 9.94
N HIS A 302 -17.38 25.70 9.32
CA HIS A 302 -15.92 25.91 9.23
C HIS A 302 -15.48 26.08 7.78
N ASN A 303 -16.24 26.84 6.99
CA ASN A 303 -15.90 27.17 5.60
C ASN A 303 -15.71 25.93 4.71
N ASN A 304 -16.58 24.94 4.87
CA ASN A 304 -16.59 23.69 4.09
C ASN A 304 -15.27 22.91 4.20
N THR A 305 -14.74 22.77 5.42
CA THR A 305 -13.60 21.90 5.72
C THR A 305 -13.69 21.30 7.13
N LEU A 306 -13.01 20.17 7.33
CA LEU A 306 -12.70 19.60 8.66
C LEU A 306 -11.24 19.84 9.09
N PHE A 307 -10.47 20.60 8.31
CA PHE A 307 -9.09 20.99 8.64
C PHE A 307 -9.07 22.12 9.69
N ILE A 308 -9.45 21.73 10.90
CA ILE A 308 -9.77 22.64 12.00
C ILE A 308 -8.58 22.77 12.97
N SER A 309 -8.26 23.99 13.37
CA SER A 309 -7.28 24.29 14.42
C SER A 309 -7.95 24.65 15.75
N LYS A 310 -7.19 24.49 16.84
CA LYS A 310 -7.53 25.04 18.15
C LYS A 310 -6.26 25.52 18.84
N ASN A 311 -6.25 26.77 19.30
CA ASN A 311 -5.13 27.35 20.06
C ASN A 311 -3.77 27.19 19.33
N SER A 312 -3.75 27.39 18.01
CA SER A 312 -2.57 27.19 17.13
C SER A 312 -2.18 25.74 16.84
N GLY A 313 -2.82 24.73 17.46
CA GLY A 313 -2.62 23.32 17.14
C GLY A 313 -3.53 22.85 16.01
N CYS A 314 -2.98 22.24 14.97
CA CYS A 314 -3.74 21.70 13.84
C CYS A 314 -3.08 20.41 13.32
N ARG A 315 -3.75 19.27 13.50
CA ARG A 315 -3.32 17.94 13.05
C ARG A 315 -4.48 17.17 12.40
N ASN A 316 -5.45 17.90 11.83
CA ASN A 316 -6.59 17.34 11.10
C ASN A 316 -6.32 17.13 9.59
N MET A 317 -5.07 17.33 9.16
CA MET A 317 -4.62 16.91 7.84
C MET A 317 -4.67 15.39 7.72
N LEU A 318 -4.89 14.89 6.51
CA LEU A 318 -4.89 13.45 6.24
C LEU A 318 -3.49 12.84 6.38
N LEU A 319 -2.46 13.56 5.95
CA LEU A 319 -1.05 13.11 5.92
C LEU A 319 -0.05 14.25 6.06
#